data_AF-A0A661Y1P8-F1
#
_entry.id   AF-A0A661Y1P8-F1
#
_cell.length_a   1.000
_cell.length_b   1.000
_cell.length_c   1.000
_cell.angle_alpha   90.00
_cell.angle_beta   90.00
_cell.angle_gamma   90.00
#
_symmetry.space_group_name_H-M   'P 1'
#
loop_
_entity.id
_entity.type
_entity.pdbx_description
1 polymer ?
#
loop_
_entity_poly.entity_id
_entity_poly.type
_entity_poly.pdbx_seq_one_letter_code
_entity_poly.pdbx_strand_id
1 'polypeptide(L)'
;MSLEKILSISGKPGLYQLKTQTRTGLLAESIVDGKKISVNARQNVSLLSEIAIYTLTEELPLREVFSKISKKENGGEAISHKSSKDELEEYLFDVLPDYDE
;
A
#
# COMPACT_ATOMS: atom_id res chain seq x y z
N MET A 1 13.16 -1.54 -0.37
CA MET A 1 12.50 -0.94 0.82
C MET A 1 11.65 -2.00 1.48
N SER A 2 11.61 -2.06 2.82
CA SER A 2 10.74 -3.01 3.55
C SER A 2 9.39 -2.36 3.87
N LEU A 3 8.30 -3.07 3.58
CA LEU A 3 6.93 -2.65 3.89
C LEU A 3 6.45 -3.16 5.26
N GLU A 4 7.28 -3.91 5.99
CA GLU A 4 6.96 -4.61 7.26
C GLU A 4 6.48 -3.71 8.40
N LYS A 5 6.65 -2.39 8.29
CA LYS A 5 6.20 -1.44 9.29
C LYS A 5 5.30 -0.35 8.71
N ILE A 6 4.90 -0.46 7.44
CA ILE A 6 4.06 0.55 6.79
C ILE A 6 2.61 0.12 6.88
N LEU A 7 1.78 0.98 7.43
CA LEU A 7 0.38 0.77 7.78
C LEU A 7 -0.50 1.67 6.92
N SER A 8 -1.61 1.10 6.46
CA SER A 8 -2.81 1.84 6.08
C SER A 8 -3.81 1.78 7.24
N ILE A 9 -4.42 2.91 7.59
CA ILE A 9 -5.39 3.00 8.68
C ILE A 9 -6.71 3.51 8.11
N SER A 10 -7.77 2.71 8.18
CA SER A 10 -9.07 3.10 7.62
C SER A 10 -9.58 4.41 8.22
N GLY A 11 -10.05 5.31 7.35
CA GLY A 11 -10.55 6.63 7.73
C GLY A 11 -9.45 7.66 8.06
N LYS A 12 -8.17 7.32 7.88
CA LYS A 12 -7.07 8.27 7.98
C LYS A 12 -6.33 8.38 6.63
N PRO A 13 -6.07 9.59 6.14
CA PRO A 13 -5.37 9.76 4.86
C PRO A 13 -3.89 9.40 4.98
N GLY A 14 -3.34 8.84 3.91
CA GLY A 14 -1.92 8.54 3.80
C GLY A 14 -1.50 7.24 4.49
N LEU A 15 -0.19 7.06 4.61
CA LEU A 15 0.45 5.88 5.18
C LEU A 15 1.18 6.25 6.47
N TYR A 16 1.34 5.26 7.34
CA TYR A 16 1.93 5.44 8.66
C TYR A 16 2.99 4.38 8.92
N GLN A 17 4.07 4.74 9.61
CA GLN A 17 5.06 3.80 10.10
C GLN A 17 4.71 3.38 11.53
N LEU A 18 4.65 2.07 11.79
CA LEU A 18 4.54 1.51 13.14
C LEU A 18 5.80 1.86 13.95
N LYS A 19 5.63 2.57 15.07
CA LYS A 19 6.73 2.89 15.99
C LYS A 19 6.75 1.96 17.20
N THR A 20 5.61 1.75 17.84
CA THR A 20 5.48 0.80 18.96
C THR A 20 4.05 0.29 19.09
N GLN A 21 3.89 -0.92 19.58
CA GLN A 21 2.62 -1.42 20.08
C GLN A 21 2.41 -0.95 21.53
N THR A 22 1.17 -0.74 21.92
CA THR A 22 0.76 -0.35 23.28
C THR A 22 -0.32 -1.31 23.77
N ARG A 23 -0.65 -1.29 25.07
CA ARG A 23 -1.72 -2.15 25.62
C ARG A 23 -3.10 -1.93 25.00
N THR A 24 -3.35 -0.75 24.43
CA THR A 24 -4.66 -0.35 23.90
C THR A 24 -4.67 -0.20 22.37
N GLY A 25 -3.56 -0.50 21.69
CA GLY A 25 -3.42 -0.36 20.25
C GLY A 25 -1.97 -0.13 19.83
N LEU A 26 -1.69 0.91 19.05
CA LEU A 26 -0.35 1.20 18.53
C LEU A 26 -0.07 2.69 18.38
N LEU A 27 1.21 3.06 18.46
CA LEU A 27 1.71 4.39 18.11
C LEU A 27 2.28 4.31 16.69
N ALA A 28 1.72 5.12 15.80
CA ALA A 28 2.16 5.23 14.41
C ALA A 28 2.59 6.66 14.07
N GLU A 29 3.45 6.80 13.08
CA GLU A 29 3.94 8.09 12.59
C GLU A 29 3.62 8.25 11.12
N SER A 30 2.96 9.33 10.74
CA SER A 30 2.66 9.64 9.35
C SER A 30 3.96 9.78 8.55
N ILE A 31 4.05 9.12 7.40
CA ILE A 31 5.23 9.22 6.52
C ILE A 31 5.24 10.52 5.71
N VAL A 32 4.13 11.26 5.69
CA VAL A 32 3.97 12.50 4.93
C VAL A 32 4.46 13.70 5.74
N ASP A 33 4.06 13.78 7.01
CA ASP A 33 4.29 14.96 7.86
C ASP A 33 4.97 14.65 9.20
N GLY A 34 5.34 13.39 9.46
CA GLY A 34 6.03 12.97 10.68
C GLY A 34 5.18 13.04 11.95
N LYS A 35 3.89 13.37 11.85
CA LYS A 35 3.02 13.46 13.03
C LYS A 35 2.73 12.10 13.61
N LYS A 36 2.82 11.99 14.93
CA LYS A 36 2.51 10.77 15.68
C LYS A 36 1.04 10.71 16.03
N ILE A 37 0.44 9.53 15.88
CA ILE A 37 -0.94 9.25 16.23
C ILE A 37 -1.03 7.98 17.07
N SER A 38 -1.94 8.00 18.04
CA SER A 38 -2.33 6.79 18.75
C SER A 38 -3.54 6.18 18.03
N VAL A 39 -3.42 4.91 17.66
CA VAL A 39 -4.43 4.14 16.93
C VAL A 39 -4.95 3.07 17.88
N ASN A 40 -6.26 3.08 18.12
CA ASN A 40 -6.89 2.09 18.98
C ASN A 40 -6.97 0.73 18.26
N ALA A 41 -6.86 -0.37 19.00
CA ALA A 41 -7.02 -1.74 18.47
C ALA A 41 -8.35 -2.00 17.74
N ARG A 42 -9.40 -1.20 17.97
CA ARG A 42 -10.68 -1.29 17.24
C ARG A 42 -10.64 -0.71 15.83
N GLN A 43 -9.63 0.08 15.48
CA GLN A 43 -9.51 0.61 14.13
C GLN A 43 -9.00 -0.48 13.18
N ASN A 44 -9.53 -0.52 11.96
CA ASN A 44 -9.01 -1.39 10.91
C ASN A 44 -7.65 -0.85 10.45
N VAL A 45 -6.62 -1.67 10.64
CA VAL A 45 -5.24 -1.37 10.25
C VAL A 45 -4.76 -2.51 9.36
N SER A 46 -4.21 -2.16 8.21
CA SER A 46 -3.62 -3.12 7.27
C SER A 46 -2.12 -2.87 7.19
N LEU A 47 -1.31 -3.90 7.40
CA LEU A 47 0.12 -3.83 7.17
C LEU A 47 0.39 -4.06 5.68
N LEU A 48 1.10 -3.16 5.02
CA LEU A 48 1.33 -3.25 3.57
C LEU A 48 2.11 -4.50 3.17
N SER A 49 2.91 -5.07 4.07
CA SER A 49 3.60 -6.35 3.81
C SER A 49 2.68 -7.59 3.85
N GLU A 50 1.47 -7.45 4.38
CA GLU A 50 0.46 -8.51 4.42
C GLU A 50 -0.55 -8.39 3.27
N ILE A 51 -0.40 -7.39 2.40
CA ILE A 51 -1.25 -7.20 1.23
C ILE A 51 -0.59 -7.88 0.03
N ALA A 52 -1.37 -8.74 -0.63
CA ALA A 52 -1.03 -9.36 -1.91
C ALA A 52 -2.20 -9.18 -2.89
N ILE A 53 -1.88 -9.25 -4.18
CA ILE A 53 -2.83 -9.20 -5.29
C ILE A 53 -2.94 -10.62 -5.87
N TYR A 54 -4.15 -11.11 -6.02
CA TYR A 54 -4.40 -12.38 -6.70
C TYR A 54 -4.15 -12.22 -8.20
N THR A 55 -3.37 -13.14 -8.75
CA THR A 55 -3.19 -13.31 -10.20
C THR A 55 -3.82 -14.63 -10.62
N LEU A 56 -3.91 -14.87 -11.92
CA LEU A 56 -4.39 -16.13 -12.48
C LEU A 56 -3.57 -17.37 -12.06
N THR A 57 -2.38 -17.17 -11.48
CA THR A 57 -1.46 -18.26 -11.11
C THR A 57 -1.11 -18.29 -9.63
N GLU A 58 -0.82 -17.14 -9.03
CA GLU A 58 -0.36 -17.03 -7.65
C GLU A 58 -0.74 -15.70 -6.98
N GLU A 59 -0.50 -15.61 -5.67
CA GLU A 59 -0.60 -14.35 -4.93
C GLU A 59 0.70 -13.55 -5.07
N LEU A 60 0.61 -12.31 -5.56
CA LEU A 60 1.75 -11.44 -5.74
C LEU A 60 1.81 -10.37 -4.63
N PRO A 61 2.85 -10.36 -3.77
CA PRO A 61 2.96 -9.37 -2.71
C PRO A 61 3.03 -7.94 -3.24
N LEU A 62 2.43 -6.99 -2.53
CA LEU A 62 2.36 -5.58 -2.96
C LEU A 62 3.76 -4.95 -3.20
N ARG A 63 4.79 -5.41 -2.47
CA ARG A 63 6.18 -4.99 -2.70
C ARG A 63 6.66 -5.30 -4.12
N GLU A 64 6.29 -6.45 -4.67
CA GLU A 64 6.70 -6.87 -6.00
C GLU A 64 5.94 -6.09 -7.07
N VAL A 65 4.65 -5.85 -6.84
CA VAL A 65 3.83 -4.97 -7.67
C VAL A 65 4.44 -3.58 -7.78
N PHE A 66 4.77 -2.94 -6.65
CA PHE A 66 5.45 -1.63 -6.67
C PHE A 66 6.82 -1.67 -7.35
N SER A 67 7.54 -2.80 -7.25
CA SER A 67 8.80 -2.96 -7.98
C SER A 67 8.60 -3.03 -9.50
N LYS A 68 7.53 -3.69 -9.97
CA LYS A 68 7.15 -3.73 -11.40
C LYS A 68 6.76 -2.33 -11.89
N ILE A 69 5.94 -1.60 -11.12
CA ILE A 69 5.57 -0.20 -11.38
C ILE A 69 6.82 0.68 -11.49
N SER A 70 7.68 0.65 -10.48
CA SER A 70 8.91 1.45 -10.45
C SER A 70 9.81 1.15 -11.66
N LYS A 71 9.86 -0.11 -12.12
CA LYS A 71 10.61 -0.49 -13.33
C LYS A 71 9.98 0.08 -14.60
N LYS A 72 8.64 0.01 -14.75
CA LYS A 72 7.91 0.58 -15.89
C LYS A 72 8.14 2.09 -16.00
N GLU A 73 8.05 2.80 -14.88
CA GLU A 73 8.19 4.26 -14.82
C GLU A 73 9.64 4.76 -14.70
N ASN A 74 10.63 3.86 -14.70
CA ASN A 74 12.03 4.20 -14.43
C ASN A 74 12.23 5.00 -13.13
N GLY A 75 11.44 4.69 -12.10
CA GLY A 75 11.42 5.39 -10.81
C GLY A 75 10.68 6.73 -10.83
N GLY A 76 10.01 7.08 -11.94
CA GLY A 76 9.17 8.26 -12.08
C GLY A 76 7.79 8.13 -11.42
N GLU A 77 6.96 9.14 -11.66
CA GLU A 77 5.59 9.18 -11.18
C GLU A 77 4.71 8.26 -12.04
N ALA A 78 3.87 7.45 -11.37
CA ALA A 78 2.87 6.64 -12.04
C ALA A 78 1.62 7.47 -12.39
N ILE A 79 0.64 6.84 -13.03
CA ILE A 79 -0.66 7.47 -13.30
C ILE A 79 -1.32 7.99 -12.01
N SER A 80 -2.08 9.09 -12.14
CA SER A 80 -2.83 9.67 -11.04
C SER A 80 -3.91 8.71 -10.55
N HIS A 81 -4.04 8.56 -9.24
CA HIS A 81 -5.16 7.83 -8.62
C HIS A 81 -6.55 8.47 -8.91
N LYS A 82 -6.58 9.63 -9.55
CA LYS A 82 -7.81 10.33 -9.98
C LYS A 82 -8.14 10.08 -11.46
N SER A 83 -7.32 9.33 -12.18
CA SER A 83 -7.63 8.88 -13.52
C SER A 83 -8.90 8.02 -13.54
N SER A 84 -9.46 7.85 -14.74
CA SER A 84 -10.66 7.05 -14.91
C SER A 84 -10.41 5.59 -14.51
N LYS A 85 -11.50 4.87 -14.21
CA LYS A 85 -11.44 3.45 -13.88
C LYS A 85 -10.71 2.66 -14.98
N ASP A 86 -11.11 2.88 -16.23
CA ASP A 86 -10.57 2.19 -17.40
C ASP A 86 -9.05 2.45 -17.55
N GLU A 87 -8.59 3.70 -17.37
CA GLU A 87 -7.16 4.03 -17.42
C GLU A 87 -6.35 3.36 -16.29
N LEU A 88 -6.93 3.25 -15.09
CA LEU A 88 -6.28 2.61 -13.95
C LEU A 88 -6.18 1.08 -14.14
N GLU A 89 -7.21 0.46 -14.70
CA GLU A 89 -7.22 -0.96 -15.03
C GLU A 89 -6.24 -1.27 -16.17
N GLU A 90 -6.26 -0.49 -17.26
CA GLU A 90 -5.31 -0.62 -18.36
C GLU A 90 -3.87 -0.49 -17.85
N TYR A 91 -3.59 0.49 -16.99
CA TYR A 91 -2.29 0.65 -16.35
C TYR A 91 -1.88 -0.55 -15.49
N LEU A 92 -2.82 -1.12 -14.74
CA LEU A 92 -2.56 -2.28 -13.90
C LEU A 92 -2.28 -3.53 -14.76
N PHE A 93 -3.05 -3.77 -15.82
CA PHE A 93 -2.80 -4.89 -16.76
C PHE A 93 -1.45 -4.77 -17.46
N ASP A 94 -1.05 -3.55 -17.78
CA ASP A 94 0.27 -3.26 -18.33
C ASP A 94 1.43 -3.64 -17.38
N VAL A 95 1.20 -3.56 -16.08
CA VAL A 95 2.18 -3.88 -15.02
C VAL A 95 2.07 -5.34 -14.59
N LEU A 96 0.84 -5.87 -14.52
CA LEU A 96 0.43 -7.20 -14.10
C LEU A 96 -0.53 -7.80 -15.15
N PRO A 97 0.00 -8.34 -16.25
CA PRO A 97 -0.85 -8.89 -17.33
C PRO A 97 -1.69 -10.10 -16.91
N ASP A 98 -1.33 -10.74 -15.80
CA ASP A 98 -1.96 -11.90 -15.19
C ASP A 98 -2.90 -11.54 -14.03
N TYR A 99 -3.23 -10.26 -13.86
CA TYR A 99 -4.22 -9.81 -12.88
C TYR A 99 -5.58 -10.48 -13.14
N ASP A 100 -6.14 -11.10 -12.10
CA ASP A 100 -7.45 -11.75 -12.13
C ASP A 100 -8.50 -10.71 -11.69
N GLU A 101 -9.32 -10.24 -12.64
CA GLU A 101 -10.34 -9.20 -12.43
C GLU A 101 -11.53 -9.68 -11.57
#